data_AF-A0A8S8YF42-F1
#
_entry.id   AF-A0A8S8YF42-F1
#
_cell.length_a   1.000
_cell.length_b   1.000
_cell.length_c   1.000
_cell.angle_alpha   90.00
_cell.angle_beta   90.00
_cell.angle_gamma   90.00
#
_symmetry.space_group_name_H-M   'P 1'
#
loop_
_entity.id
_entity.type
_entity.pdbx_description
1 polymer ?
#
loop_
_entity_poly.entity_id
_entity_poly.type
_entity_poly.pdbx_seq_one_letter_code
_entity_poly.pdbx_strand_id
1 'polypeptide(L)'
;MLLNGTCPDGFDAEDRNVGRQLKSLSRTAPIALRMASELLDGAVETGGDLNAGLALELSSLEDIFSTADALEGLSALIEGRRPSYTNS
;
A
#
# COMPACT_ATOMS: atom_id res chain seq x y z
N MET A 1 0.14 6.68 -11.40
CA MET A 1 1.52 7.14 -11.63
C MET A 1 2.51 6.54 -10.63
N LEU A 2 2.28 6.64 -9.32
CA LEU A 2 3.07 5.93 -8.28
C LEU A 2 2.74 4.43 -8.19
N LEU A 3 1.46 4.07 -8.29
CA LEU A 3 0.97 2.68 -8.25
C LEU A 3 1.47 1.81 -9.42
N ASN A 4 2.04 2.43 -10.47
CA ASN A 4 2.61 1.74 -11.63
C ASN A 4 4.12 1.46 -11.47
N GLY A 5 4.71 1.79 -10.31
CA GLY A 5 6.14 1.60 -10.05
C GLY A 5 7.06 2.59 -10.75
N THR A 6 6.52 3.71 -11.24
CA THR A 6 7.28 4.76 -11.95
C THR A 6 7.45 6.01 -11.09
N CYS A 7 8.54 6.75 -11.31
CA CYS A 7 8.75 8.04 -10.67
C CYS A 7 7.65 9.04 -11.08
N PRO A 8 6.99 9.73 -10.14
CA PRO A 8 5.99 10.75 -10.46
C PRO A 8 6.61 12.02 -11.06
N ASP A 9 5.78 12.80 -11.76
CA ASP A 9 6.19 14.04 -12.41
C ASP A 9 6.69 15.07 -11.38
N GLY A 10 7.75 15.79 -11.74
CA GLY A 10 8.37 16.78 -10.86
C GLY A 10 9.33 16.20 -9.81
N PHE A 11 9.57 14.88 -9.82
CA PHE A 11 10.56 14.22 -8.98
C PHE A 11 11.71 13.66 -9.81
N ASP A 12 12.93 13.75 -9.28
CA ASP A 12 14.13 13.16 -9.88
C ASP A 12 14.36 11.76 -9.30
N ALA A 13 14.31 10.72 -10.14
CA ALA A 13 14.54 9.35 -9.71
C ALA A 13 15.98 9.10 -9.22
N GLU A 14 16.94 9.91 -9.67
CA GLU A 14 18.34 9.86 -9.25
C GLU A 14 18.56 10.58 -7.91
N ASP A 15 17.59 11.38 -7.44
CA ASP A 15 17.61 11.88 -6.07
C ASP A 15 17.55 10.70 -5.10
N ARG A 16 18.51 10.66 -4.19
CA ARG A 16 18.68 9.56 -3.24
C ARG A 16 17.43 9.32 -2.38
N ASN A 17 16.70 10.36 -2.00
CA ASN A 17 15.50 10.22 -1.17
C ASN A 17 14.34 9.69 -2.00
N VAL A 18 14.15 10.21 -3.22
CA VAL A 18 13.12 9.74 -4.16
C VAL A 18 13.35 8.27 -4.52
N GLY A 19 14.56 7.91 -4.95
CA GLY A 19 14.91 6.54 -5.31
C GLY A 19 14.74 5.56 -4.13
N ARG A 20 15.05 6.00 -2.90
CA ARG A 20 14.82 5.19 -1.69
C ARG A 20 13.33 4.94 -1.44
N GLN A 21 12.49 5.95 -1.61
CA GLN A 21 11.04 5.81 -1.44
C GLN A 21 10.43 4.90 -2.51
N LEU A 22 10.78 5.09 -3.79
CA LEU A 22 10.34 4.22 -4.89
C LEU A 22 10.72 2.76 -4.66
N LYS A 23 11.95 2.51 -4.18
CA LYS A 23 12.42 1.15 -3.84
C LYS A 23 11.70 0.55 -2.63
N SER A 24 11.19 1.37 -1.71
CA SER A 24 10.38 0.88 -0.59
C SER A 24 9.00 0.46 -1.08
N LEU A 25 8.36 1.30 -1.90
CA LEU A 25 7.04 1.04 -2.48
C LEU A 25 7.06 -0.19 -3.39
N SER A 26 8.11 -0.38 -4.20
CA SER A 26 8.22 -1.53 -5.10
C SER A 26 8.31 -2.89 -4.40
N ARG A 27 8.48 -2.91 -3.08
CA ARG A 27 8.53 -4.13 -2.25
C ARG A 27 7.23 -4.41 -1.52
N THR A 28 6.18 -3.64 -1.76
CA THR A 28 4.87 -3.81 -1.12
C THR A 28 3.88 -4.41 -2.11
N ALA A 29 2.86 -5.11 -1.60
CA ALA A 29 1.84 -5.72 -2.44
C ALA A 29 1.07 -4.64 -3.21
N PRO A 30 0.92 -4.72 -4.54
CA PRO A 30 0.20 -3.71 -5.31
C PRO A 30 -1.26 -3.50 -4.86
N ILE A 31 -1.94 -4.58 -4.43
CA ILE A 31 -3.31 -4.48 -3.88
C ILE A 31 -3.32 -3.68 -2.57
N ALA A 32 -2.37 -3.94 -1.67
CA ALA A 32 -2.25 -3.23 -0.40
C ALA A 32 -1.92 -1.73 -0.60
N LEU A 33 -1.03 -1.40 -1.55
CA LEU A 33 -0.74 0.00 -1.88
C LEU A 33 -1.97 0.75 -2.39
N ARG A 34 -2.76 0.10 -3.26
CA ARG A 34 -3.99 0.70 -3.80
C ARG A 34 -5.00 0.95 -2.68
N MET A 35 -5.29 -0.06 -1.86
CA MET A 35 -6.21 0.10 -0.72
C MET A 35 -5.74 1.18 0.26
N ALA A 36 -4.45 1.24 0.57
CA ALA A 36 -3.91 2.30 1.41
C ALA A 36 -4.12 3.69 0.80
N SER A 37 -3.97 3.84 -0.51
CA SER A 37 -4.27 5.10 -1.21
C SER A 37 -5.76 5.45 -1.14
N GLU A 38 -6.65 4.48 -1.39
CA GLU A 38 -8.10 4.66 -1.34
C GLU A 38 -8.58 5.06 0.07
N LEU A 39 -7.98 4.48 1.12
CA LEU A 39 -8.26 4.86 2.51
C LEU A 39 -7.77 6.28 2.84
N LEU A 40 -6.61 6.70 2.31
CA LEU A 40 -6.12 8.07 2.46
C LEU A 40 -7.03 9.09 1.77
N ASP A 41 -7.50 8.77 0.57
CA ASP A 41 -8.46 9.60 -0.15
C ASP A 41 -9.79 9.67 0.62
N GLY A 42 -10.29 8.53 1.11
CA GLY A 42 -11.49 8.47 1.95
C GLY A 42 -11.34 9.27 3.26
N ALA A 43 -10.16 9.27 3.89
CA ALA A 43 -9.91 10.09 5.07
C ALA A 43 -10.01 11.59 4.78
N VAL A 44 -9.60 12.05 3.59
CA VAL A 44 -9.80 13.43 3.14
C VAL A 44 -11.28 13.73 2.91
N GLU A 45 -12.01 12.80 2.28
CA GLU A 45 -13.45 12.95 1.98
C GLU A 45 -14.31 13.03 3.25
N THR A 46 -13.95 12.30 4.31
CA THR A 46 -14.66 12.37 5.60
C THR A 46 -14.47 13.69 6.34
N GLY A 47 -13.61 14.59 5.86
CA GLY A 47 -13.58 15.99 6.30
C GLY A 47 -13.25 16.20 7.79
N GLY A 48 -12.56 15.24 8.42
CA GLY A 48 -12.25 15.27 9.85
C GLY A 48 -13.27 14.55 10.75
N ASP A 49 -14.31 13.94 10.18
CA ASP A 49 -15.12 12.96 10.91
C ASP A 49 -14.32 11.68 11.15
N LEU A 50 -13.66 11.64 12.30
CA LEU A 50 -12.82 10.51 12.72
C LEU A 50 -13.59 9.18 12.73
N ASN A 51 -14.86 9.18 13.13
CA ASN A 51 -15.62 7.92 13.22
C ASN A 51 -15.94 7.37 11.84
N ALA A 52 -16.27 8.24 10.89
CA ALA A 52 -16.48 7.85 9.50
C ALA A 52 -15.19 7.30 8.88
N GLY A 53 -14.04 7.95 9.09
CA GLY A 53 -12.74 7.47 8.61
C GLY A 53 -12.36 6.11 9.20
N LEU A 54 -12.52 5.93 10.52
CA LEU A 54 -12.27 4.65 11.18
C LEU A 54 -13.20 3.54 10.69
N ALA A 55 -14.47 3.86 10.41
CA ALA A 55 -15.41 2.89 9.86
C ALA A 55 -14.97 2.40 8.47
N LEU A 56 -14.45 3.30 7.62
CA LEU A 56 -13.89 2.93 6.31
C LEU A 56 -12.67 2.00 6.48
N GLU A 57 -11.71 2.36 7.34
CA GLU A 57 -10.56 1.51 7.63
C GLU A 57 -10.97 0.12 8.12
N LEU A 58 -11.88 0.04 9.09
CA LEU A 58 -12.37 -1.23 9.63
C LEU A 58 -13.07 -2.09 8.57
N SER A 59 -13.87 -1.49 7.69
CA SER A 59 -14.56 -2.22 6.62
C SER A 59 -13.59 -2.81 5.60
N SER A 60 -12.45 -2.15 5.35
CA SER A 60 -11.43 -2.62 4.40
C SER A 60 -10.59 -3.80 4.92
N LEU A 61 -10.62 -4.09 6.23
CA LEU A 61 -9.81 -5.15 6.84
C LEU A 61 -10.15 -6.53 6.28
N GLU A 62 -11.43 -6.83 6.08
CA GLU A 62 -11.85 -8.12 5.54
C GLU A 62 -11.30 -8.31 4.12
N ASP A 63 -11.39 -7.28 3.29
CA ASP A 63 -10.90 -7.30 1.92
C ASP A 63 -9.38 -7.53 1.87
N ILE A 64 -8.57 -6.75 2.61
CA ILE A 64 -7.11 -6.92 2.59
C ILE A 64 -6.69 -8.30 3.12
N PHE A 65 -7.28 -8.76 4.23
CA PHE A 65 -6.90 -10.04 4.82
C PHE A 65 -7.42 -11.26 4.05
N SER A 66 -8.36 -11.05 3.12
CA SER A 66 -8.81 -12.10 2.20
C SER A 66 -7.85 -12.34 1.02
N THR A 67 -6.89 -11.45 0.78
CA THR A 67 -5.94 -11.56 -0.35
C THR A 67 -4.87 -12.63 -0.11
N ALA A 68 -4.45 -13.31 -1.19
CA ALA A 68 -3.32 -14.24 -1.12
C ALA A 68 -2.00 -13.50 -0.79
N ASP A 69 -1.87 -12.24 -1.23
CA ASP A 69 -0.72 -11.40 -0.95
C ASP A 69 -0.60 -11.05 0.54
N ALA A 70 -1.70 -10.90 1.28
CA ALA A 70 -1.66 -10.73 2.73
C ALA A 70 -1.14 -11.99 3.44
N LEU A 71 -1.61 -13.17 3.03
CA LEU A 71 -1.11 -14.44 3.55
C LEU A 71 0.38 -14.62 3.25
N GLU A 72 0.80 -14.34 2.02
CA GLU A 72 2.20 -14.44 1.59
C GLU A 72 3.09 -13.46 2.37
N GLY A 73 2.65 -12.22 2.57
CA GLY A 73 3.39 -11.21 3.34
C GLY A 73 3.62 -11.65 4.79
N LEU A 74 2.59 -12.18 5.46
CA LEU A 74 2.68 -12.69 6.82
C LEU A 74 3.54 -13.96 6.92
N SER A 75 3.40 -14.87 5.95
CA SER A 75 4.16 -16.13 5.91
C SER A 75 5.65 -15.87 5.67
N ALA A 76 5.98 -15.02 4.68
CA ALA A 76 7.34 -14.65 4.36
C ALA A 76 8.07 -13.98 5.54
N LEU A 77 7.35 -13.17 6.34
CA LEU A 77 7.88 -12.55 7.55
C LEU A 77 8.30 -13.60 8.59
N ILE A 78 7.45 -14.59 8.84
CA ILE A 78 7.73 -15.69 9.78
C ILE A 78 8.90 -16.55 9.28
N GLU A 79 8.95 -16.80 7.97
CA GLU A 79 9.99 -17.61 7.34
C GLU A 79 11.31 -16.86 7.09
N GLY A 80 11.37 -15.56 7.37
CA GLY A 80 12.57 -14.74 7.18
C GLY A 80 12.99 -14.57 5.71
N ARG A 81 12.05 -14.71 4.77
CA ARG A 81 12.28 -14.56 3.33
C ARG A 81 11.62 -13.30 2.77
N ARG A 82 11.97 -12.94 1.54
CA ARG A 82 11.27 -11.87 0.84
C ARG A 82 9.92 -12.40 0.33
N PRO A 83 8.83 -11.62 0.48
CA PRO A 83 7.53 -11.97 -0.08
C PRO A 83 7.54 -11.84 -1.61
N SER A 84 6.75 -12.69 -2.27
CA SER A 84 6.50 -12.67 -3.71
C SER A 84 5.03 -12.37 -3.99
N TYR A 85 4.71 -11.10 -4.15
CA TYR A 85 3.34 -10.67 -4.42
C TYR A 85 2.91 -10.96 -5.86
N THR A 86 1.69 -11.42 -6.01
CA THR A 86 1.08 -11.81 -7.29
C THR A 86 -0.13 -10.97 -7.65
N ASN A 87 -0.47 -9.98 -6.82
CA ASN A 87 -1.66 -9.15 -6.97
C ASN A 87 -2.93 -10.02 -6.98
N SER A 88 -3.01 -10.93 -5.99
CA SER A 88 -4.18 -11.79 -5.69
C SER A 88 -4.42 -11.92 -4.19
#